data_AF-A0A9E2W5A1-F1
#
_entry.id   AF-A0A9E2W5A1-F1
#
_cell.length_a   1.000
_cell.length_b   1.000
_cell.length_c   1.000
_cell.angle_alpha   90.00
_cell.angle_beta   90.00
_cell.angle_gamma   90.00
#
_symmetry.space_group_name_H-M   'P 1'
#
loop_
_entity.id
_entity.type
_entity.pdbx_description
1 polymer ?
#
loop_
_entity_poly.entity_id
_entity_poly.type
_entity_poly.pdbx_seq_one_letter_code
_entity_poly.pdbx_strand_id
1 'polypeptide(L)'
;MKWASPLNYDADVFIAGAGPAGAACAYHLCKSGLKVILADYQGFPRDKVCGDFVGPVAIKECERMGISGHADFQQTNIITQAAVFLDGKKLLTKSIPEVDDLPSYGRVIPRQIFDNWLLQAAIQAGARFIPLCRLNDFTVYDNAVVCNCTQSKKQVNYTTKLIIGADGSSSTCARLLSGKKPDGENRIVAVRAYYKNISCTPQQAELYFSSKSFPGYYWFFPTAKNEANVGIGMVLENFPKEDISLKDLLNELVQNDDCLKERIGKDSVADKVVGWPLSTYNPKAQITNDRVVLIGDAAGLINSLNGEGIQYAMLSGRWAAETIVGLAKSNDFSANALMAYDKKIKDELGYDMSLSNLVIQFIRNRNLNDFWLKLLQIMAETAEHDQAYADTAGGILAGLMPSNKAVNISFVGKTVLQAFSTTVRDTGNAVLNGPSALTAFAFDKARFAMKNFVGAIDQRSDYMHWIRGIAEQSIHLSGHVVKHAVKKLKIEN
;
A
#
# COMPACT_ATOMS: atom_id res chain seq x y z
N MET A 1 33.57 11.55 8.00
CA MET A 1 34.93 11.53 7.38
C MET A 1 34.90 12.53 6.24
N LYS A 2 35.91 13.41 6.10
CA LYS A 2 35.98 14.34 4.97
C LYS A 2 36.60 13.66 3.76
N TRP A 3 35.94 13.74 2.60
CA TRP A 3 36.52 13.28 1.34
C TRP A 3 37.63 14.25 0.90
N ALA A 4 38.86 13.73 0.70
CA ALA A 4 40.08 14.55 0.59
C ALA A 4 40.49 14.93 -0.85
N SER A 5 39.86 14.36 -1.90
CA SER A 5 40.16 14.68 -3.30
C SER A 5 39.27 15.83 -3.81
N PRO A 6 39.69 16.60 -4.85
CA PRO A 6 38.79 17.57 -5.48
C PRO A 6 37.51 16.86 -5.93
N LEU A 7 36.37 17.31 -5.39
CA LEU A 7 35.08 16.67 -5.58
C LEU A 7 34.58 16.88 -7.01
N ASN A 8 34.85 15.91 -7.88
CA ASN A 8 34.10 15.74 -9.12
C ASN A 8 32.93 14.82 -8.85
N TYR A 9 31.74 15.41 -8.73
CA TYR A 9 30.50 14.64 -8.64
C TYR A 9 30.10 14.13 -10.03
N ASP A 10 29.75 12.85 -10.13
CA ASP A 10 29.11 12.28 -11.32
C ASP A 10 27.69 12.84 -11.51
N ALA A 11 27.02 13.17 -10.41
CA ALA A 11 25.68 13.75 -10.34
C ALA A 11 25.43 14.40 -8.97
N ASP A 12 24.38 15.21 -8.86
CA ASP A 12 23.91 15.71 -7.56
C ASP A 12 23.30 14.58 -6.73
N VAL A 13 22.50 13.72 -7.37
CA VAL A 13 21.75 12.64 -6.71
C VAL A 13 21.96 11.31 -7.41
N PHE A 14 22.24 10.26 -6.63
CA PHE A 14 22.15 8.87 -7.10
C PHE A 14 20.85 8.24 -6.60
N ILE A 15 20.05 7.66 -7.50
CA ILE A 15 18.81 6.96 -7.14
C ILE A 15 18.98 5.48 -7.48
N ALA A 16 18.86 4.62 -6.46
CA ALA A 16 18.92 3.17 -6.61
C ALA A 16 17.51 2.59 -6.75
N GLY A 17 17.14 2.16 -7.95
CA GLY A 17 15.85 1.61 -8.32
C GLY A 17 15.06 2.54 -9.25
N ALA A 18 14.65 2.05 -10.42
CA ALA A 18 13.90 2.80 -11.43
C ALA A 18 12.42 2.36 -11.54
N GLY A 19 11.87 1.79 -10.46
CA GLY A 19 10.43 1.60 -10.33
C GLY A 19 9.68 2.92 -10.09
N PRO A 20 8.37 2.88 -9.77
CA PRO A 20 7.54 4.08 -9.70
C PRO A 20 8.07 5.19 -8.79
N ALA A 21 8.60 4.83 -7.62
CA ALA A 21 9.17 5.80 -6.68
C ALA A 21 10.40 6.51 -7.25
N GLY A 22 11.38 5.74 -7.74
CA GLY A 22 12.64 6.29 -8.23
C GLY A 22 12.47 7.08 -9.52
N ALA A 23 11.62 6.60 -10.44
CA ALA A 23 11.31 7.30 -11.68
C ALA A 23 10.57 8.63 -11.44
N ALA A 24 9.57 8.64 -10.55
CA ALA A 24 8.88 9.88 -10.17
C ALA A 24 9.84 10.88 -9.49
N CYS A 25 10.69 10.40 -8.57
CA CYS A 25 11.68 11.24 -7.90
C CYS A 25 12.69 11.84 -8.89
N ALA A 26 13.25 11.01 -9.78
CA ALA A 26 14.18 11.43 -10.82
C ALA A 26 13.55 12.49 -11.73
N TYR A 27 12.31 12.27 -12.19
CA TYR A 27 11.58 13.24 -13.01
C TYR A 27 11.51 14.62 -12.36
N HIS A 28 11.06 14.69 -11.10
CA HIS A 28 10.91 15.97 -10.40
C HIS A 28 12.24 16.66 -10.10
N LEU A 29 13.28 15.90 -9.71
CA LEU A 29 14.64 16.44 -9.49
C LEU A 29 15.25 16.97 -10.80
N CYS A 30 15.09 16.27 -11.92
CA CYS A 30 15.61 16.75 -13.19
C CYS A 30 14.86 17.98 -13.70
N LYS A 31 13.53 18.05 -13.50
CA LYS A 31 12.74 19.26 -13.81
C LYS A 31 13.17 20.50 -13.02
N SER A 32 13.79 20.34 -11.85
CA SER A 32 14.36 21.46 -11.09
C SER A 32 15.82 21.79 -11.49
N GLY A 33 16.39 21.09 -12.47
CA GLY A 33 17.75 21.29 -12.96
C GLY A 33 18.85 20.52 -12.22
N LEU A 34 18.51 19.60 -11.31
CA LEU A 34 19.50 18.75 -10.64
C LEU A 34 19.97 17.62 -11.57
N LYS A 35 21.25 17.29 -11.50
CA LYS A 35 21.83 16.15 -12.22
C LYS A 35 21.54 14.87 -11.45
N VAL A 36 20.88 13.91 -12.10
CA VAL A 36 20.45 12.67 -11.45
C VAL A 36 20.99 11.46 -12.22
N ILE A 37 21.58 10.53 -11.49
CA ILE A 37 21.80 9.16 -11.95
C ILE A 37 20.65 8.30 -11.43
N LEU A 38 19.94 7.63 -12.33
CA LEU A 38 18.89 6.66 -12.00
C LEU A 38 19.40 5.27 -12.39
N ALA A 39 19.69 4.42 -11.41
CA ALA A 39 20.24 3.09 -11.66
C ALA A 39 19.23 2.00 -11.31
N ASP A 40 19.15 0.94 -12.11
CA ASP A 40 18.36 -0.25 -11.78
C ASP A 40 19.13 -1.52 -12.12
N TYR A 41 18.97 -2.56 -11.30
CA TYR A 41 19.64 -3.84 -11.51
C TYR A 41 19.02 -4.66 -12.64
N GLN A 42 17.82 -4.30 -13.10
CA GLN A 42 17.12 -4.91 -14.22
C GLN A 42 17.16 -4.02 -15.47
N GLY A 43 17.04 -4.64 -16.65
CA GLY A 43 16.77 -3.91 -17.90
C GLY A 43 15.28 -3.58 -18.00
N PHE A 44 14.93 -2.55 -18.77
CA PHE A 44 13.54 -2.17 -19.04
C PHE A 44 13.21 -2.38 -20.52
N PRO A 45 11.96 -2.72 -20.88
CA PRO A 45 10.82 -2.93 -19.98
C PRO A 45 10.95 -4.22 -19.14
N ARG A 46 10.40 -4.22 -17.92
CA ARG A 46 10.47 -5.37 -17.00
C ARG A 46 9.19 -5.57 -16.21
N ASP A 47 8.88 -6.83 -15.92
CA ASP A 47 7.79 -7.18 -15.05
C ASP A 47 8.13 -6.96 -13.56
N LYS A 48 7.11 -6.68 -12.74
CA LYS A 48 7.15 -6.72 -11.27
C LYS A 48 5.78 -7.21 -10.79
N VAL A 49 5.78 -8.21 -9.91
CA VAL A 49 4.56 -8.76 -9.30
C VAL A 49 3.78 -7.64 -8.60
N CYS A 50 2.55 -7.43 -9.04
CA CYS A 50 1.61 -6.40 -8.61
C CYS A 50 0.21 -6.76 -9.12
N GLY A 51 -0.83 -6.17 -8.56
CA GLY A 51 -2.19 -6.25 -9.12
C GLY A 51 -2.41 -5.36 -10.35
N ASP A 52 -1.46 -4.47 -10.69
CA ASP A 52 -1.51 -3.53 -11.83
C ASP A 52 -2.56 -2.42 -11.73
N PHE A 53 -3.34 -2.35 -10.65
CA PHE A 53 -4.27 -1.26 -10.44
C PHE A 53 -3.51 0.04 -10.14
N VAL A 54 -3.64 1.01 -11.03
CA VAL A 54 -3.14 2.38 -10.91
C VAL A 54 -4.32 3.25 -10.50
N GLY A 55 -4.44 3.49 -9.19
CA GLY A 55 -5.53 4.26 -8.60
C GLY A 55 -5.50 5.75 -8.92
N PRO A 56 -6.58 6.50 -8.63
CA PRO A 56 -6.74 7.92 -8.94
C PRO A 56 -5.55 8.82 -8.60
N VAL A 57 -4.94 8.63 -7.42
CA VAL A 57 -3.78 9.42 -6.99
C VAL A 57 -2.58 9.19 -7.90
N ALA A 58 -2.31 7.93 -8.27
CA ALA A 58 -1.23 7.59 -9.20
C ALA A 58 -1.53 8.10 -10.62
N ILE A 59 -2.79 8.09 -11.07
CA ILE A 59 -3.21 8.73 -12.32
C ILE A 59 -2.88 10.23 -12.30
N LYS A 60 -3.17 10.91 -11.19
CA LYS A 60 -2.84 12.34 -11.04
C LYS A 60 -1.35 12.60 -11.12
N GLU A 61 -0.52 11.73 -10.54
CA GLU A 61 0.93 11.85 -10.67
C GLU A 61 1.41 11.56 -12.12
N CYS A 62 0.76 10.63 -12.84
CA CYS A 62 1.02 10.42 -14.27
C CYS A 62 0.71 11.66 -15.12
N GLU A 63 -0.37 12.40 -14.80
CA GLU A 63 -0.68 13.69 -15.45
C GLU A 63 0.43 14.71 -15.22
N ARG A 64 0.93 14.84 -13.98
CA ARG A 64 2.05 15.75 -13.64
C ARG A 64 3.34 15.40 -14.39
N MET A 65 3.51 14.12 -14.71
CA MET A 65 4.64 13.60 -15.47
C MET A 65 4.42 13.65 -17.00
N GLY A 66 3.26 14.10 -17.47
CA GLY A 66 2.90 14.17 -18.90
C GLY A 66 2.57 12.82 -19.54
N ILE A 67 2.50 11.74 -18.75
CA ILE A 67 2.30 10.37 -19.24
C ILE A 67 0.86 10.16 -19.74
N SER A 68 -0.10 10.83 -19.11
CA SER A 68 -1.51 10.72 -19.51
C SER A 68 -1.78 11.21 -20.94
N GLY A 69 -0.87 11.98 -21.55
CA GLY A 69 -0.98 12.44 -22.93
C GLY A 69 -0.65 11.38 -24.00
N HIS A 70 -0.08 10.23 -23.63
CA HIS A 70 0.26 9.19 -24.60
C HIS A 70 -1.00 8.48 -25.13
N ALA A 71 -1.05 8.21 -26.44
CA ALA A 71 -2.17 7.49 -27.06
C ALA A 71 -2.37 6.09 -26.46
N ASP A 72 -1.27 5.37 -26.20
CA ASP A 72 -1.31 4.03 -25.60
C ASP A 72 -1.83 4.07 -24.16
N PHE A 73 -1.55 5.14 -23.40
CA PHE A 73 -2.10 5.32 -22.06
C PHE A 73 -3.63 5.41 -22.10
N GLN A 74 -4.18 6.13 -23.08
CA GLN A 74 -5.62 6.30 -23.25
C GLN A 74 -6.33 4.99 -23.59
N GLN A 75 -5.65 4.06 -24.25
CA GLN A 75 -6.17 2.74 -24.62
C GLN A 75 -6.15 1.71 -23.47
N THR A 76 -5.47 2.00 -22.36
CA THR A 76 -5.47 1.10 -21.20
C THR A 76 -6.86 0.96 -20.59
N ASN A 77 -7.12 -0.17 -19.94
CA ASN A 77 -8.44 -0.44 -19.38
C ASN A 77 -8.74 0.47 -18.18
N ILE A 78 -9.86 1.19 -18.24
CA ILE A 78 -10.34 2.12 -17.21
C ILE A 78 -11.23 1.37 -16.22
N ILE A 79 -11.01 1.60 -14.93
CA ILE A 79 -11.86 1.12 -13.84
C ILE A 79 -12.56 2.31 -13.20
N THR A 80 -13.89 2.27 -13.15
CA THR A 80 -14.72 3.30 -12.52
C THR A 80 -15.47 2.78 -11.31
N GLN A 81 -15.49 1.46 -11.10
CA GLN A 81 -16.26 0.82 -10.04
C GLN A 81 -15.46 -0.29 -9.36
N ALA A 82 -15.81 -0.59 -8.11
CA ALA A 82 -15.33 -1.72 -7.35
C ALA A 82 -16.51 -2.59 -6.89
N ALA A 83 -16.39 -3.90 -7.04
CA ALA A 83 -17.32 -4.87 -6.49
C ALA A 83 -16.67 -5.67 -5.37
N VAL A 84 -17.44 -5.92 -4.31
CA VAL A 84 -17.01 -6.71 -3.15
C VAL A 84 -17.79 -8.02 -3.14
N PHE A 85 -17.07 -9.12 -3.01
CA PHE A 85 -17.61 -10.47 -2.88
C PHE A 85 -17.16 -11.07 -1.56
N LEU A 86 -18.00 -11.93 -0.99
CA LEU A 86 -17.70 -12.69 0.21
C LEU A 86 -18.20 -14.12 0.06
N ASP A 87 -17.28 -15.09 0.18
CA ASP A 87 -17.55 -16.53 0.09
C ASP A 87 -18.48 -16.89 -1.08
N GLY A 88 -18.07 -16.53 -2.30
CA GLY A 88 -18.81 -16.81 -3.54
C GLY A 88 -20.07 -15.96 -3.78
N LYS A 89 -20.36 -14.95 -2.95
CA LYS A 89 -21.53 -14.07 -3.12
C LYS A 89 -21.14 -12.62 -3.30
N LYS A 90 -21.73 -11.95 -4.29
CA LYS A 90 -21.58 -10.49 -4.47
C LYS A 90 -22.31 -9.76 -3.34
N LEU A 91 -21.60 -8.89 -2.63
CA LEU A 91 -22.16 -8.04 -1.57
C LEU A 91 -22.61 -6.67 -2.10
N LEU A 92 -21.78 -6.00 -2.89
CA LEU A 92 -22.10 -4.69 -3.49
C LEU A 92 -21.25 -4.39 -4.71
N THR A 93 -21.66 -3.36 -5.45
CA THR A 93 -20.85 -2.67 -6.46
C THR A 93 -21.03 -1.17 -6.29
N LYS A 94 -19.94 -0.42 -6.17
CA LYS A 94 -19.98 1.04 -6.04
C LYS A 94 -18.94 1.70 -6.94
N SER A 95 -19.24 2.92 -7.36
CA SER A 95 -18.28 3.75 -8.10
C SER A 95 -17.09 4.14 -7.21
N ILE A 96 -15.95 4.36 -7.83
CA ILE A 96 -14.83 5.04 -7.19
C ILE A 96 -15.31 6.44 -6.79
N PRO A 97 -15.16 6.85 -5.52
CA PRO A 97 -15.69 8.12 -5.05
C PRO A 97 -15.09 9.32 -5.78
N GLU A 98 -15.90 10.35 -5.98
CA GLU A 98 -15.43 11.65 -6.45
C GLU A 98 -14.70 12.37 -5.31
N VAL A 99 -13.47 12.79 -5.58
CA VAL A 99 -12.64 13.55 -4.65
C VAL A 99 -12.04 14.72 -5.43
N ASP A 100 -12.09 15.91 -4.84
CA ASP A 100 -11.55 17.13 -5.45
C ASP A 100 -10.10 16.92 -5.93
N ASP A 101 -9.79 17.46 -7.11
CA ASP A 101 -8.49 17.36 -7.79
C ASP A 101 -7.99 15.95 -8.16
N LEU A 102 -8.83 14.92 -7.99
CA LEU A 102 -8.54 13.54 -8.39
C LEU A 102 -9.55 13.05 -9.44
N PRO A 103 -9.11 12.23 -10.41
CA PRO A 103 -10.06 11.55 -11.30
C PRO A 103 -10.89 10.52 -10.52
N SER A 104 -12.17 10.35 -10.84
CA SER A 104 -13.04 9.31 -10.28
C SER A 104 -12.85 7.94 -10.93
N TYR A 105 -11.62 7.65 -11.39
CA TYR A 105 -11.27 6.40 -12.06
C TYR A 105 -9.82 6.00 -11.80
N GLY A 106 -9.57 4.69 -11.85
CA GLY A 106 -8.24 4.11 -11.97
C GLY A 106 -8.05 3.42 -13.32
N ARG A 107 -6.88 2.86 -13.55
CA ARG A 107 -6.59 2.02 -14.74
C ARG A 107 -5.86 0.76 -14.32
N VAL A 108 -6.06 -0.35 -15.03
CA VAL A 108 -5.24 -1.55 -14.84
C VAL A 108 -4.17 -1.55 -15.93
N ILE A 109 -2.92 -1.35 -15.53
CA ILE A 109 -1.79 -1.18 -16.46
C ILE A 109 -0.68 -2.15 -16.06
N PRO A 110 -0.39 -3.20 -16.87
CA PRO A 110 0.69 -4.13 -16.58
C PRO A 110 1.98 -3.41 -16.23
N ARG A 111 2.63 -3.81 -15.12
CA ARG A 111 3.84 -3.14 -14.61
C ARG A 111 4.96 -3.00 -15.63
N GLN A 112 5.08 -3.96 -16.55
CA GLN A 112 6.03 -3.88 -17.65
C GLN A 112 5.86 -2.64 -18.54
N ILE A 113 4.62 -2.22 -18.76
CA ILE A 113 4.26 -1.03 -19.54
C ILE A 113 4.36 0.21 -18.65
N PHE A 114 3.72 0.17 -17.49
CA PHE A 114 3.62 1.32 -16.59
C PHE A 114 4.98 1.82 -16.08
N ASP A 115 5.83 0.91 -15.58
CA ASP A 115 7.17 1.27 -15.11
C ASP A 115 8.04 1.82 -16.23
N ASN A 116 7.87 1.32 -17.46
CA ASN A 116 8.61 1.81 -18.62
C ASN A 116 8.20 3.24 -18.98
N TRP A 117 6.90 3.57 -18.98
CA TRP A 117 6.46 4.95 -19.21
C TRP A 117 7.01 5.93 -18.15
N LEU A 118 6.99 5.54 -16.88
CA LEU A 118 7.57 6.34 -15.80
C LEU A 118 9.08 6.56 -16.00
N LEU A 119 9.81 5.51 -16.35
CA LEU A 119 11.24 5.61 -16.66
C LEU A 119 11.49 6.54 -17.85
N GLN A 120 10.73 6.39 -18.95
CA GLN A 120 10.89 7.24 -20.12
C GLN A 120 10.62 8.71 -19.80
N ALA A 121 9.59 9.01 -19.00
CA ALA A 121 9.33 10.37 -18.54
C ALA A 121 10.51 10.94 -17.74
N ALA A 122 11.11 10.14 -16.84
CA ALA A 122 12.30 10.55 -16.08
C ALA A 122 13.51 10.82 -16.99
N ILE A 123 13.76 9.95 -17.99
CA ILE A 123 14.84 10.14 -18.98
C ILE A 123 14.61 11.42 -19.79
N GLN A 124 13.38 11.63 -20.28
CA GLN A 124 13.00 12.84 -21.02
C GLN A 124 13.13 14.11 -20.19
N ALA A 125 12.96 14.03 -18.87
CA ALA A 125 13.21 15.14 -17.96
C ALA A 125 14.71 15.43 -17.75
N GLY A 126 15.61 14.50 -18.10
CA GLY A 126 17.07 14.66 -18.03
C GLY A 126 17.79 13.64 -17.15
N ALA A 127 17.10 12.61 -16.62
CA ALA A 127 17.75 11.60 -15.78
C ALA A 127 18.73 10.74 -16.61
N ARG A 128 19.95 10.57 -16.10
CA ARG A 128 20.92 9.63 -16.67
C ARG A 128 20.60 8.22 -16.18
N PHE A 129 19.87 7.46 -16.99
CA PHE A 129 19.52 6.08 -16.66
C PHE A 129 20.70 5.11 -16.91
N ILE A 130 20.99 4.27 -15.91
CA ILE A 130 22.01 3.21 -15.98
C ILE A 130 21.32 1.84 -15.75
N PRO A 131 21.01 1.08 -16.81
CA PRO A 131 20.42 -0.25 -16.69
C PRO A 131 21.44 -1.29 -16.20
N LEU A 132 20.95 -2.40 -15.67
CA LEU A 132 21.76 -3.55 -15.23
C LEU A 132 22.87 -3.15 -14.24
N CYS A 133 22.59 -2.17 -13.39
CA CYS A 133 23.48 -1.59 -12.39
C CYS A 133 22.91 -1.86 -11.00
N ARG A 134 23.52 -2.81 -10.29
CA ARG A 134 23.13 -3.17 -8.93
C ARG A 134 23.96 -2.37 -7.93
N LEU A 135 23.31 -1.59 -7.07
CA LEU A 135 23.96 -1.03 -5.88
C LEU A 135 24.31 -2.17 -4.92
N ASN A 136 25.56 -2.26 -4.51
CA ASN A 136 26.02 -3.25 -3.52
C ASN A 136 26.07 -2.62 -2.12
N ASP A 137 26.67 -1.43 -2.03
CA ASP A 137 26.77 -0.62 -0.83
C ASP A 137 27.04 0.86 -1.16
N PHE A 138 27.09 1.70 -0.13
CA PHE A 138 27.51 3.09 -0.24
C PHE A 138 28.24 3.54 1.03
N THR A 139 29.11 4.53 0.90
CA THR A 139 29.78 5.20 2.02
C THR A 139 29.39 6.67 2.05
N VAL A 140 28.92 7.14 3.21
CA VAL A 140 28.57 8.54 3.45
C VAL A 140 29.78 9.29 4.02
N TYR A 141 30.14 10.39 3.37
CA TYR A 141 31.12 11.37 3.81
C TYR A 141 30.42 12.69 4.13
N ASP A 142 31.10 13.59 4.82
CA ASP A 142 30.51 14.87 5.26
C ASP A 142 29.98 15.70 4.08
N ASN A 143 30.59 15.55 2.90
CA ASN A 143 30.31 16.30 1.67
C ASN A 143 29.95 15.43 0.44
N ALA A 144 29.86 14.11 0.57
CA ALA A 144 29.63 13.23 -0.57
C ALA A 144 29.05 11.87 -0.16
N VAL A 145 28.52 11.15 -1.13
CA VAL A 145 28.19 9.72 -1.03
C VAL A 145 28.90 9.00 -2.18
N VAL A 146 29.65 7.95 -1.86
CA VAL A 146 30.25 7.06 -2.86
C VAL A 146 29.41 5.79 -2.92
N CYS A 147 28.76 5.56 -4.07
CA CYS A 147 27.90 4.41 -4.32
C CYS A 147 28.69 3.34 -5.07
N ASN A 148 28.87 2.17 -4.48
CA ASN A 148 29.59 1.05 -5.07
C ASN A 148 28.60 0.12 -5.77
N CYS A 149 28.74 0.00 -7.09
CA CYS A 149 27.79 -0.71 -7.94
C CYS A 149 28.47 -1.84 -8.73
N THR A 150 27.71 -2.89 -9.04
CA THR A 150 28.09 -3.89 -10.03
C THR A 150 27.35 -3.62 -11.33
N GLN A 151 28.08 -3.38 -12.43
CA GLN A 151 27.55 -3.23 -13.78
C GLN A 151 28.29 -4.17 -14.74
N SER A 152 27.57 -5.02 -15.47
CA SER A 152 28.18 -6.00 -16.40
C SER A 152 29.32 -6.82 -15.77
N LYS A 153 29.14 -7.28 -14.53
CA LYS A 153 30.13 -8.00 -13.70
C LYS A 153 31.40 -7.21 -13.33
N LYS A 154 31.44 -5.90 -13.58
CA LYS A 154 32.52 -5.00 -13.16
C LYS A 154 32.05 -4.10 -12.02
N GLN A 155 32.96 -3.80 -11.10
CA GLN A 155 32.71 -2.80 -10.06
C GLN A 155 32.84 -1.40 -10.68
N VAL A 156 31.90 -0.53 -10.36
CA VAL A 156 31.84 0.86 -10.80
C VAL A 156 31.39 1.70 -9.61
N ASN A 157 32.04 2.84 -9.40
CA ASN A 157 31.72 3.74 -8.31
C ASN A 157 31.12 5.04 -8.88
N TYR A 158 30.14 5.58 -8.17
CA TYR A 158 29.55 6.88 -8.47
C TYR A 158 29.65 7.79 -7.25
N THR A 159 30.19 8.99 -7.43
CA THR A 159 30.31 10.01 -6.39
C THR A 159 29.20 11.06 -6.57
N THR A 160 28.35 11.22 -5.56
CA THR A 160 27.20 12.15 -5.59
C THR A 160 27.09 12.93 -4.27
N LYS A 161 26.17 13.90 -4.18
CA LYS A 161 25.94 14.66 -2.95
C LYS A 161 25.03 13.92 -1.98
N LEU A 162 24.09 13.13 -2.49
CA LEU A 162 23.18 12.29 -1.71
C LEU A 162 22.73 11.06 -2.50
N ILE A 163 22.27 10.05 -1.78
CA ILE A 163 21.66 8.83 -2.32
C ILE A 163 20.19 8.71 -1.93
N ILE A 164 19.36 8.26 -2.86
CA ILE A 164 17.97 7.89 -2.63
C ILE A 164 17.79 6.39 -2.87
N GLY A 165 17.34 5.68 -1.84
CA GLY A 165 16.95 4.27 -1.93
C GLY A 165 15.50 4.13 -2.40
N ALA A 166 15.33 3.59 -3.61
CA ALA A 166 14.06 3.27 -4.25
C ALA A 166 14.02 1.81 -4.74
N ASP A 167 14.83 0.94 -4.12
CA ASP A 167 15.18 -0.42 -4.55
C ASP A 167 14.24 -1.50 -4.00
N GLY A 168 13.01 -1.11 -3.65
CA GLY A 168 11.90 -2.02 -3.38
C GLY A 168 11.90 -2.66 -1.99
N SER A 169 11.02 -3.65 -1.79
CA SER A 169 10.83 -4.35 -0.50
C SER A 169 12.05 -5.14 0.01
N SER A 170 13.00 -5.45 -0.88
CA SER A 170 14.27 -6.08 -0.53
C SER A 170 15.43 -5.08 -0.48
N SER A 171 15.12 -3.82 -0.14
CA SER A 171 16.03 -2.68 -0.22
C SER A 171 17.37 -2.94 0.45
N THR A 172 18.43 -2.81 -0.34
CA THR A 172 19.81 -2.75 0.14
C THR A 172 20.05 -1.44 0.87
N CYS A 173 19.47 -0.33 0.39
CA CYS A 173 19.60 0.97 1.04
C CYS A 173 19.04 0.96 2.46
N ALA A 174 17.82 0.44 2.66
CA ALA A 174 17.19 0.34 3.97
C ALA A 174 17.98 -0.54 4.95
N ARG A 175 18.55 -1.65 4.45
CA ARG A 175 19.39 -2.54 5.26
C ARG A 175 20.69 -1.88 5.70
N LEU A 176 21.34 -1.13 4.81
CA LEU A 176 22.56 -0.40 5.13
C LEU A 176 22.29 0.75 6.10
N LEU A 177 21.17 1.46 5.91
CA LEU A 177 20.75 2.56 6.77
C LEU A 177 20.46 2.10 8.20
N SER A 178 19.70 1.01 8.35
CA SER A 178 19.26 0.50 9.65
C SER A 178 20.22 -0.48 10.31
N GLY A 179 21.23 -0.97 9.57
CA GLY A 179 22.16 -2.01 10.02
C GLY A 179 21.55 -3.41 10.16
N LYS A 180 20.28 -3.60 9.81
CA LYS A 180 19.55 -4.88 9.95
C LYS A 180 18.61 -5.13 8.78
N LYS A 181 18.20 -6.38 8.59
CA LYS A 181 17.19 -6.71 7.57
C LYS A 181 15.83 -6.12 8.01
N PRO A 182 14.97 -5.71 7.05
CA PRO A 182 13.61 -5.29 7.37
C PRO A 182 12.84 -6.39 8.10
N ASP A 183 12.07 -5.99 9.12
CA ASP A 183 11.31 -6.87 9.99
C ASP A 183 10.35 -7.79 9.21
N GLY A 184 10.11 -8.99 9.75
CA GLY A 184 9.14 -9.95 9.22
C GLY A 184 7.69 -9.54 9.52
N GLU A 185 7.46 -8.88 10.67
CA GLU A 185 6.11 -8.57 11.18
C GLU A 185 5.31 -7.60 10.30
N ASN A 186 6.03 -6.80 9.50
CA ASN A 186 5.50 -5.79 8.59
C ASN A 186 5.57 -6.24 7.12
N ARG A 187 5.25 -7.52 6.87
CA ARG A 187 5.23 -8.07 5.51
C ARG A 187 3.91 -8.72 5.15
N ILE A 188 3.51 -8.43 3.91
CA ILE A 188 2.47 -9.14 3.18
C ILE A 188 3.17 -9.97 2.10
N VAL A 189 2.64 -11.15 1.81
CA VAL A 189 3.01 -11.86 0.59
C VAL A 189 1.80 -11.87 -0.33
N ALA A 190 2.08 -11.61 -1.60
CA ALA A 190 1.08 -11.65 -2.64
C ALA A 190 1.56 -12.57 -3.77
N VAL A 191 0.63 -13.31 -4.36
CA VAL A 191 0.86 -14.08 -5.59
C VAL A 191 -0.17 -13.71 -6.63
N ARG A 192 0.20 -13.79 -7.91
CA ARG A 192 -0.70 -13.45 -9.02
C ARG A 192 -0.39 -14.23 -10.28
N ALA A 193 -1.37 -14.29 -11.16
CA ALA A 193 -1.26 -14.74 -12.54
C ALA A 193 -2.12 -13.84 -13.45
N TYR A 194 -1.71 -13.70 -14.70
CA TYR A 194 -2.55 -13.17 -15.76
C TYR A 194 -3.39 -14.30 -16.36
N TYR A 195 -4.67 -14.04 -16.51
CA TYR A 195 -5.62 -14.95 -17.14
C TYR A 195 -6.13 -14.34 -18.45
N LYS A 196 -6.31 -15.20 -19.47
CA LYS A 196 -6.88 -14.89 -20.78
C LYS A 196 -8.06 -15.78 -21.08
N ASN A 197 -8.89 -15.38 -22.06
CA ASN A 197 -10.13 -16.07 -22.44
C ASN A 197 -11.12 -16.17 -21.28
N ILE A 198 -11.19 -15.11 -20.47
CA ILE A 198 -12.06 -15.02 -19.30
C ILE A 198 -13.21 -14.03 -19.53
N SER A 199 -14.23 -14.09 -18.68
CA SER A 199 -15.35 -13.16 -18.66
C SER A 199 -15.03 -11.98 -17.73
N CYS A 200 -14.81 -10.79 -18.27
CA CYS A 200 -14.58 -9.58 -17.49
C CYS A 200 -15.80 -8.65 -17.49
N THR A 201 -15.96 -7.88 -16.41
CA THR A 201 -16.68 -6.60 -16.44
C THR A 201 -15.64 -5.49 -16.51
N PRO A 202 -15.26 -4.99 -17.70
CA PRO A 202 -14.00 -4.26 -17.87
C PRO A 202 -13.84 -3.02 -16.99
N GLN A 203 -14.93 -2.34 -16.65
CA GLN A 203 -14.92 -1.11 -15.83
C GLN A 203 -14.91 -1.37 -14.32
N GLN A 204 -14.90 -2.64 -13.90
CA GLN A 204 -15.07 -3.05 -12.51
C GLN A 204 -13.84 -3.81 -12.01
N ALA A 205 -13.23 -3.29 -10.94
CA ALA A 205 -12.31 -4.05 -10.11
C ALA A 205 -13.10 -4.94 -9.15
N GLU A 206 -12.68 -6.18 -8.96
CA GLU A 206 -13.40 -7.13 -8.10
C GLU A 206 -12.50 -7.57 -6.94
N LEU A 207 -13.02 -7.42 -5.71
CA LEU A 207 -12.35 -7.79 -4.47
C LEU A 207 -13.12 -8.95 -3.84
N TYR A 208 -12.48 -10.10 -3.72
CA TYR A 208 -13.07 -11.30 -3.12
C TYR A 208 -12.49 -11.52 -1.74
N PHE A 209 -13.37 -11.58 -0.75
CA PHE A 209 -13.03 -11.99 0.60
C PHE A 209 -13.51 -13.42 0.82
N SER A 210 -12.74 -14.21 1.56
CA SER A 210 -13.16 -15.53 1.98
C SER A 210 -12.71 -15.80 3.41
N SER A 211 -13.52 -16.54 4.16
CA SER A 211 -13.16 -17.12 5.44
C SER A 211 -11.82 -17.87 5.45
N LYS A 212 -11.42 -18.44 4.31
CA LYS A 212 -10.16 -19.17 4.13
C LYS A 212 -8.93 -18.27 4.03
N SER A 213 -9.06 -17.08 3.45
CA SER A 213 -7.95 -16.16 3.22
C SER A 213 -7.91 -14.98 4.19
N PHE A 214 -8.99 -14.71 4.92
CA PHE A 214 -9.07 -13.52 5.77
C PHE A 214 -8.07 -13.61 6.95
N PRO A 215 -7.27 -12.55 7.23
CA PRO A 215 -7.33 -11.18 6.68
C PRO A 215 -6.43 -10.93 5.45
N GLY A 216 -6.76 -11.58 4.35
CA GLY A 216 -6.32 -11.31 3.01
C GLY A 216 -7.52 -11.34 2.05
N TYR A 217 -7.28 -10.87 0.83
CA TYR A 217 -8.30 -10.82 -0.21
C TYR A 217 -7.68 -11.22 -1.55
N TYR A 218 -8.55 -11.62 -2.47
CA TYR A 218 -8.20 -11.87 -3.85
C TYR A 218 -8.67 -10.69 -4.68
N TRP A 219 -7.89 -10.37 -5.69
CA TRP A 219 -8.32 -9.40 -6.68
C TRP A 219 -8.53 -10.07 -8.02
N PHE A 220 -9.46 -9.50 -8.78
CA PHE A 220 -9.60 -9.72 -10.20
C PHE A 220 -9.66 -8.33 -10.84
N PHE A 221 -8.57 -7.95 -11.50
CA PHE A 221 -8.39 -6.63 -12.08
C PHE A 221 -8.28 -6.76 -13.60
N PRO A 222 -9.33 -6.42 -14.36
CA PRO A 222 -9.35 -6.57 -15.82
C PRO A 222 -8.27 -5.70 -16.47
N THR A 223 -7.35 -6.33 -17.21
CA THR A 223 -6.33 -5.62 -18.03
C THR A 223 -6.88 -5.26 -19.41
N ALA A 224 -7.88 -6.01 -19.87
CA ALA A 224 -8.58 -5.82 -21.14
C ALA A 224 -9.99 -6.46 -21.08
N LYS A 225 -10.67 -6.53 -22.24
CA LYS A 225 -12.04 -7.06 -22.35
C LYS A 225 -12.18 -8.54 -21.90
N ASN A 226 -11.14 -9.34 -22.09
CA ASN A 226 -11.14 -10.79 -21.82
C ASN A 226 -9.82 -11.26 -21.18
N GLU A 227 -9.11 -10.34 -20.52
CA GLU A 227 -7.87 -10.60 -19.78
C GLU A 227 -7.92 -9.89 -18.43
N ALA A 228 -7.36 -10.50 -17.39
CA ALA A 228 -7.24 -9.90 -16.05
C ALA A 228 -5.97 -10.34 -15.33
N ASN A 229 -5.50 -9.48 -14.43
CA ASN A 229 -4.56 -9.83 -13.38
C ASN A 229 -5.37 -10.35 -12.18
N VAL A 230 -5.13 -11.60 -11.79
CA VAL A 230 -5.84 -12.27 -10.70
C VAL A 230 -4.83 -12.76 -9.68
N GLY A 231 -5.04 -12.45 -8.41
CA GLY A 231 -4.11 -12.83 -7.37
C GLY A 231 -4.71 -12.76 -5.98
N ILE A 232 -3.87 -13.10 -5.00
CA ILE A 232 -4.21 -13.08 -3.57
C ILE A 232 -3.07 -12.45 -2.79
N GLY A 233 -3.43 -11.61 -1.82
CA GLY A 233 -2.52 -11.03 -0.86
C GLY A 233 -2.96 -11.35 0.56
N MET A 234 -2.03 -11.79 1.39
CA MET A 234 -2.29 -12.07 2.80
C MET A 234 -1.11 -11.67 3.67
N VAL A 235 -1.40 -11.23 4.89
CA VAL A 235 -0.39 -11.04 5.94
C VAL A 235 0.24 -12.39 6.30
N LEU A 236 1.56 -12.40 6.51
CA LEU A 236 2.29 -13.63 6.83
C LEU A 236 2.08 -14.11 8.27
N GLU A 237 1.75 -13.20 9.18
CA GLU A 237 1.54 -13.48 10.58
C GLU A 237 0.06 -13.44 10.91
N ASN A 238 -0.56 -14.63 10.83
CA ASN A 238 -1.91 -14.87 11.31
C ASN A 238 -1.86 -15.52 12.70
N PHE A 239 -2.94 -15.34 13.47
CA PHE A 239 -3.11 -15.94 14.79
C PHE A 239 -4.40 -16.76 14.84
N PRO A 240 -4.35 -18.09 15.09
CA PRO A 240 -3.14 -18.91 15.20
C PRO A 240 -2.35 -18.96 13.88
N LYS A 241 -1.06 -19.30 13.98
CA LYS A 241 -0.20 -19.42 12.80
C LYS A 241 -0.61 -20.64 11.98
N GLU A 242 -0.81 -20.42 10.68
CA GLU A 242 -1.14 -21.47 9.71
C GLU A 242 -0.10 -21.48 8.59
N ASP A 243 0.24 -22.69 8.11
CA ASP A 243 1.12 -22.84 6.95
C ASP A 243 0.28 -22.87 5.68
N ILE A 244 0.12 -21.70 5.05
CA ILE A 244 -0.72 -21.51 3.86
C ILE A 244 0.15 -21.25 2.65
N SER A 245 0.05 -22.14 1.67
CA SER A 245 0.54 -21.88 0.32
C SER A 245 -0.45 -20.96 -0.42
N LEU A 246 -0.09 -19.69 -0.58
CA LEU A 246 -0.92 -18.72 -1.31
C LEU A 246 -1.18 -19.16 -2.77
N LYS A 247 -0.24 -19.89 -3.37
CA LYS A 247 -0.39 -20.44 -4.71
C LYS A 247 -1.50 -21.49 -4.76
N ASP A 248 -1.51 -22.41 -3.80
CA ASP A 248 -2.52 -23.47 -3.76
C ASP A 248 -3.88 -22.90 -3.38
N LEU A 249 -3.90 -21.91 -2.48
CA LEU A 249 -5.10 -21.19 -2.09
C LEU A 249 -5.71 -20.39 -3.27
N LEU A 250 -4.89 -19.73 -4.10
CA LEU A 250 -5.35 -19.09 -5.33
C LEU A 250 -5.97 -20.11 -6.30
N ASN A 251 -5.30 -21.24 -6.52
CA ASN A 251 -5.81 -22.30 -7.39
C ASN A 251 -7.12 -22.89 -6.86
N GLU A 252 -7.21 -23.10 -5.55
CA GLU A 252 -8.41 -23.63 -4.89
C GLU A 252 -9.60 -22.69 -5.09
N LEU A 253 -9.45 -21.38 -4.86
CA LEU A 253 -10.56 -20.45 -5.04
C LEU A 253 -10.97 -20.28 -6.49
N VAL A 254 -10.03 -20.25 -7.42
CA VAL A 254 -10.37 -20.23 -8.85
C VAL A 254 -11.25 -21.43 -9.25
N GLN A 255 -11.11 -22.58 -8.56
CA GLN A 255 -11.88 -23.79 -8.83
C GLN A 255 -13.21 -23.88 -8.07
N ASN A 256 -13.27 -23.28 -6.87
CA ASN A 256 -14.32 -23.55 -5.88
C ASN A 256 -15.14 -22.32 -5.44
N ASP A 257 -14.68 -21.08 -5.68
CA ASP A 257 -15.51 -19.89 -5.49
C ASP A 257 -16.41 -19.71 -6.71
N ASP A 258 -17.72 -19.82 -6.54
CA ASP A 258 -18.68 -19.83 -7.65
C ASP A 258 -18.57 -18.58 -8.55
N CYS A 259 -18.43 -17.39 -7.95
CA CYS A 259 -18.31 -16.14 -8.69
C CYS A 259 -16.98 -16.07 -9.44
N LEU A 260 -15.86 -16.40 -8.79
CA LEU A 260 -14.54 -16.36 -9.44
C LEU A 260 -14.41 -17.43 -10.53
N LYS A 261 -14.93 -18.64 -10.28
CA LYS A 261 -14.95 -19.74 -11.23
C LYS A 261 -15.76 -19.40 -12.48
N GLU A 262 -16.91 -18.76 -12.33
CA GLU A 262 -17.71 -18.27 -13.47
C GLU A 262 -16.94 -17.24 -14.29
N ARG A 263 -16.23 -16.30 -13.63
CA ARG A 263 -15.39 -15.31 -14.31
C ARG A 263 -14.26 -15.94 -15.10
N ILE A 264 -13.52 -16.87 -14.49
CA ILE A 264 -12.37 -17.52 -15.11
C ILE A 264 -12.83 -18.43 -16.25
N GLY A 265 -13.81 -19.31 -16.02
CA GLY A 265 -14.31 -20.22 -17.05
C GLY A 265 -13.34 -21.35 -17.42
N LYS A 266 -13.86 -22.36 -18.13
CA LYS A 266 -13.13 -23.60 -18.43
C LYS A 266 -12.06 -23.46 -19.50
N ASP A 267 -12.24 -22.54 -20.44
CA ASP A 267 -11.34 -22.33 -21.59
C ASP A 267 -10.25 -21.28 -21.30
N SER A 268 -10.11 -20.90 -20.03
CA SER A 268 -9.13 -19.91 -19.59
C SER A 268 -7.69 -20.39 -19.79
N VAL A 269 -6.80 -19.44 -20.06
CA VAL A 269 -5.36 -19.68 -20.08
C VAL A 269 -4.73 -18.80 -19.03
N ALA A 270 -4.11 -19.43 -18.03
CA ALA A 270 -3.34 -18.76 -17.00
C ALA A 270 -1.85 -18.78 -17.34
N ASP A 271 -1.14 -17.69 -17.04
CA ASP A 271 0.31 -17.71 -17.00
C ASP A 271 0.83 -18.36 -15.69
N LYS A 272 2.15 -18.26 -15.47
CA LYS A 272 2.76 -18.80 -14.25
C LYS A 272 2.40 -17.93 -13.05
N VAL A 273 1.84 -18.56 -12.00
CA VAL A 273 1.70 -17.93 -10.69
C VAL A 273 3.06 -17.53 -10.13
N VAL A 274 3.24 -16.23 -9.88
CA VAL A 274 4.45 -15.61 -9.33
C VAL A 274 4.15 -14.87 -8.04
N GLY A 275 5.09 -14.84 -7.11
CA GLY A 275 4.92 -14.24 -5.79
C GLY A 275 5.98 -13.19 -5.45
N TRP A 276 5.61 -12.22 -4.63
CA TRP A 276 6.53 -11.20 -4.15
C TRP A 276 6.17 -10.69 -2.75
N PRO A 277 7.18 -10.38 -1.91
CA PRO A 277 6.94 -9.77 -0.61
C PRO A 277 6.72 -8.26 -0.72
N LEU A 278 5.78 -7.75 0.07
CA LEU A 278 5.47 -6.33 0.22
C LEU A 278 5.94 -5.89 1.62
N SER A 279 6.63 -4.75 1.69
CA SER A 279 7.08 -4.13 2.94
C SER A 279 6.08 -3.06 3.37
N THR A 280 5.33 -3.32 4.43
CA THR A 280 4.26 -2.45 4.90
C THR A 280 4.77 -1.35 5.83
N TYR A 281 3.93 -0.33 6.04
CA TYR A 281 4.25 0.84 6.84
C TYR A 281 4.72 0.49 8.24
N ASN A 282 5.95 0.93 8.55
CA ASN A 282 6.53 0.84 9.87
C ASN A 282 6.83 2.26 10.38
N PRO A 283 6.04 2.80 11.34
CA PRO A 283 6.24 4.15 11.87
C PRO A 283 7.57 4.32 12.63
N LYS A 284 8.22 3.22 13.01
CA LYS A 284 9.53 3.21 13.70
C LYS A 284 10.71 3.13 12.72
N ALA A 285 10.46 2.94 11.41
CA ALA A 285 11.52 2.84 10.43
C ALA A 285 12.23 4.18 10.26
N GLN A 286 13.56 4.14 10.28
CA GLN A 286 14.37 5.28 9.88
C GLN A 286 14.38 5.35 8.34
N ILE A 287 13.85 6.43 7.78
CA ILE A 287 13.75 6.64 6.33
C ILE A 287 14.68 7.74 5.80
N THR A 288 15.34 8.48 6.69
CA THR A 288 16.39 9.45 6.35
C THR A 288 17.58 9.34 7.28
N ASN A 289 18.72 9.77 6.79
CA ASN A 289 19.94 10.02 7.55
C ASN A 289 20.81 11.02 6.77
N ASP A 290 22.00 11.36 7.26
CA ASP A 290 22.95 12.22 6.56
C ASP A 290 23.11 11.74 5.11
N ARG A 291 22.64 12.58 4.16
CA ARG A 291 22.72 12.36 2.71
C ARG A 291 22.03 11.09 2.19
N VAL A 292 21.13 10.48 2.97
CA VAL A 292 20.39 9.27 2.60
C VAL A 292 18.88 9.50 2.76
N VAL A 293 18.10 9.16 1.74
CA VAL A 293 16.63 9.18 1.78
C VAL A 293 16.08 7.86 1.25
N LEU A 294 15.03 7.31 1.87
CA LEU A 294 14.31 6.13 1.39
C LEU A 294 12.90 6.55 0.91
N ILE A 295 12.44 5.93 -0.18
CA ILE A 295 11.12 6.18 -0.79
C ILE A 295 10.43 4.86 -1.20
N GLY A 296 9.10 4.90 -1.40
CA GLY A 296 8.29 3.74 -1.78
C GLY A 296 8.47 2.53 -0.84
N ASP A 297 8.46 1.31 -1.39
CA ASP A 297 8.63 0.07 -0.61
C ASP A 297 9.95 0.05 0.19
N ALA A 298 11.01 0.74 -0.26
CA ALA A 298 12.28 0.81 0.47
C ALA A 298 12.14 1.59 1.80
N ALA A 299 11.22 2.55 1.85
CA ALA A 299 10.77 3.22 3.06
C ALA A 299 9.62 2.49 3.78
N GLY A 300 9.18 1.36 3.25
CA GLY A 300 8.05 0.58 3.78
C GLY A 300 6.70 1.25 3.56
N LEU A 301 6.50 2.09 2.54
CA LEU A 301 5.28 2.92 2.44
C LEU A 301 4.05 2.20 1.85
N ILE A 302 3.98 0.87 1.92
CA ILE A 302 2.81 0.11 1.50
C ILE A 302 1.75 0.15 2.61
N ASN A 303 0.51 0.43 2.24
CA ASN A 303 -0.62 0.36 3.16
C ASN A 303 -0.93 -1.11 3.50
N SER A 304 -0.93 -1.43 4.79
CA SER A 304 -1.10 -2.79 5.29
C SER A 304 -2.51 -3.36 5.12
N LEU A 305 -3.52 -2.51 4.98
CA LEU A 305 -4.93 -2.93 4.87
C LEU A 305 -5.29 -3.34 3.44
N ASN A 306 -4.90 -2.54 2.45
CA ASN A 306 -5.28 -2.75 1.05
C ASN A 306 -4.12 -3.19 0.15
N GLY A 307 -2.87 -3.14 0.62
CA GLY A 307 -1.69 -3.50 -0.19
C GLY A 307 -1.31 -2.47 -1.26
N GLU A 308 -1.95 -1.30 -1.28
CA GLU A 308 -1.64 -0.21 -2.21
C GLU A 308 -0.23 0.33 -1.96
N GLY A 309 0.52 0.55 -3.03
CA GLY A 309 1.92 0.97 -2.98
C GLY A 309 2.38 1.82 -4.16
N ILE A 310 1.72 1.77 -5.32
CA ILE A 310 2.12 2.58 -6.48
C ILE A 310 1.92 4.05 -6.18
N GLN A 311 0.76 4.43 -5.64
CA GLN A 311 0.49 5.84 -5.35
C GLN A 311 1.46 6.39 -4.30
N TYR A 312 1.72 5.63 -3.23
CA TYR A 312 2.62 6.06 -2.16
C TYR A 312 4.08 6.07 -2.63
N ALA A 313 4.47 5.17 -3.53
CA ALA A 313 5.75 5.20 -4.21
C ALA A 313 5.94 6.50 -5.00
N MET A 314 4.98 6.87 -5.85
CA MET A 314 5.07 8.10 -6.66
C MET A 314 5.03 9.36 -5.79
N LEU A 315 4.10 9.44 -4.83
CA LEU A 315 3.99 10.55 -3.88
C LEU A 315 5.27 10.76 -3.07
N SER A 316 5.82 9.68 -2.48
CA SER A 316 7.06 9.78 -1.71
C SER A 316 8.25 10.18 -2.56
N GLY A 317 8.33 9.71 -3.81
CA GLY A 317 9.33 10.18 -4.77
C GLY A 317 9.24 11.68 -5.04
N ARG A 318 8.02 12.20 -5.28
CA ARG A 318 7.80 13.64 -5.48
C ARG A 318 8.11 14.46 -4.23
N TRP A 319 7.64 14.06 -3.06
CA TRP A 319 7.89 14.79 -1.81
C TRP A 319 9.37 14.79 -1.42
N ALA A 320 10.09 13.68 -1.65
CA ALA A 320 11.54 13.64 -1.47
C ALA A 320 12.23 14.63 -2.41
N ALA A 321 11.83 14.66 -3.70
CA ALA A 321 12.37 15.60 -4.68
C ALA A 321 12.12 17.07 -4.26
N GLU A 322 10.88 17.43 -3.93
CA GLU A 322 10.50 18.77 -3.44
C GLU A 322 11.36 19.19 -2.23
N THR A 323 11.57 18.27 -1.27
CA THR A 323 12.41 18.51 -0.08
C THR A 323 13.87 18.76 -0.48
N ILE A 324 14.45 17.90 -1.31
CA ILE A 324 15.84 17.99 -1.75
C ILE A 324 16.10 19.27 -2.54
N VAL A 325 15.16 19.68 -3.40
CA VAL A 325 15.26 20.93 -4.17
C VAL A 325 15.30 22.14 -3.25
N GLY A 326 14.49 22.15 -2.18
CA GLY A 326 14.53 23.21 -1.16
C GLY A 326 15.88 23.31 -0.45
N LEU A 327 16.56 22.18 -0.25
CA LEU A 327 17.84 22.08 0.44
C LEU A 327 19.06 22.24 -0.49
N ALA A 328 18.89 22.10 -1.80
CA ALA A 328 19.99 22.10 -2.76
C ALA A 328 20.78 23.41 -2.78
N LYS A 329 20.14 24.56 -2.49
CA LYS A 329 20.80 25.88 -2.45
C LYS A 329 21.78 26.02 -1.31
N SER A 330 21.45 25.48 -0.13
CA SER A 330 22.35 25.48 1.03
C SER A 330 23.31 24.29 1.03
N ASN A 331 23.08 23.29 0.18
CA ASN A 331 23.80 22.01 0.15
C ASN A 331 23.78 21.30 1.52
N ASP A 332 22.76 21.58 2.32
CA ASP A 332 22.54 20.97 3.64
C ASP A 332 21.65 19.74 3.48
N PHE A 333 22.30 18.59 3.37
CA PHE A 333 21.67 17.28 3.33
C PHE A 333 21.96 16.50 4.62
N SER A 334 22.11 17.21 5.75
CA SER A 334 22.20 16.57 7.06
C SER A 334 20.91 15.83 7.40
N ALA A 335 21.00 14.86 8.31
CA ALA A 335 19.84 14.15 8.83
C ALA A 335 18.77 15.13 9.36
N ASN A 336 19.20 16.19 10.06
CA ASN A 336 18.30 17.21 10.60
C ASN A 336 17.55 17.97 9.51
N ALA A 337 18.22 18.38 8.43
CA ALA A 337 17.57 19.05 7.31
C ALA A 337 16.58 18.11 6.59
N LEU A 338 16.97 16.84 6.41
CA LEU A 338 16.15 15.83 5.74
C LEU A 338 14.94 15.37 6.57
N MET A 339 14.90 15.63 7.89
CA MET A 339 13.70 15.40 8.72
C MET A 339 12.45 16.15 8.21
N ALA A 340 12.60 17.17 7.37
CA ALA A 340 11.48 17.81 6.69
C ALA A 340 10.67 16.80 5.84
N TYR A 341 11.34 15.84 5.19
CA TYR A 341 10.69 14.77 4.44
C TYR A 341 10.00 13.77 5.37
N ASP A 342 10.63 13.34 6.46
CA ASP A 342 9.98 12.50 7.48
C ASP A 342 8.69 13.12 8.01
N LYS A 343 8.75 14.43 8.28
CA LYS A 343 7.59 15.18 8.74
C LYS A 343 6.49 15.19 7.68
N LYS A 344 6.83 15.42 6.41
CA LYS A 344 5.87 15.36 5.30
C LYS A 344 5.17 14.00 5.22
N ILE A 345 5.93 12.89 5.27
CA ILE A 345 5.36 11.54 5.28
C ILE A 345 4.43 11.32 6.48
N LYS A 346 4.84 11.73 7.69
CA LYS A 346 4.04 11.58 8.91
C LYS A 346 2.77 12.42 8.89
N ASP A 347 2.84 13.62 8.33
CA ASP A 347 1.71 14.55 8.25
C ASP A 347 0.68 14.10 7.19
N GLU A 348 1.13 13.56 6.06
CA GLU A 348 0.25 13.15 4.94
C GLU A 348 -0.27 11.71 5.08
N LEU A 349 0.57 10.76 5.53
CA LEU A 349 0.26 9.32 5.52
C LEU A 349 0.16 8.73 6.92
N GLY A 350 0.77 9.36 7.93
CA GLY A 350 1.03 8.72 9.22
C GLY A 350 -0.23 8.26 9.96
N TYR A 351 -1.31 9.06 9.92
CA TYR A 351 -2.58 8.69 10.54
C TYR A 351 -3.21 7.47 9.84
N ASP A 352 -3.39 7.54 8.53
CA ASP A 352 -4.08 6.53 7.73
C ASP A 352 -3.36 5.19 7.77
N MET A 353 -2.03 5.22 7.66
CA MET A 353 -1.20 4.04 7.74
C MET A 353 -1.19 3.42 9.16
N SER A 354 -1.20 4.25 10.20
CA SER A 354 -1.27 3.75 11.59
C SER A 354 -2.63 3.13 11.90
N LEU A 355 -3.72 3.72 11.39
CA LEU A 355 -5.05 3.12 11.53
C LEU A 355 -5.12 1.79 10.77
N SER A 356 -4.60 1.75 9.54
CA SER A 356 -4.54 0.53 8.72
C SER A 356 -3.78 -0.58 9.45
N ASN A 357 -2.63 -0.26 10.05
CA ASN A 357 -1.88 -1.19 10.89
C ASN A 357 -2.68 -1.68 12.09
N LEU A 358 -3.39 -0.79 12.80
CA LEU A 358 -4.21 -1.17 13.95
C LEU A 358 -5.36 -2.10 13.53
N VAL A 359 -6.07 -1.77 12.46
CA VAL A 359 -7.14 -2.64 11.91
C VAL A 359 -6.58 -4.02 11.58
N ILE A 360 -5.45 -4.07 10.87
CA ILE A 360 -4.76 -5.33 10.53
C ILE A 360 -4.39 -6.13 11.77
N GLN A 361 -3.89 -5.49 12.83
CA GLN A 361 -3.61 -6.19 14.08
C GLN A 361 -4.88 -6.84 14.65
N PHE A 362 -6.03 -6.16 14.64
CA PHE A 362 -7.29 -6.76 15.09
C PHE A 362 -7.73 -7.95 14.21
N ILE A 363 -7.68 -7.79 12.89
CA ILE A 363 -8.21 -8.80 11.96
C ILE A 363 -7.27 -9.99 11.70
N ARG A 364 -5.99 -9.92 12.11
CA ARG A 364 -5.03 -11.03 12.13
C ARG A 364 -5.42 -12.19 13.06
N ASN A 365 -6.32 -11.95 14.01
CA ASN A 365 -6.86 -13.01 14.84
C ASN A 365 -7.99 -13.75 14.13
N ARG A 366 -7.65 -14.90 13.56
CA ARG A 366 -8.54 -15.74 12.76
C ARG A 366 -9.68 -16.38 13.56
N ASN A 367 -9.52 -16.52 14.88
CA ASN A 367 -10.62 -16.97 15.74
C ASN A 367 -11.77 -15.96 15.82
N LEU A 368 -11.56 -14.74 15.33
CA LEU A 368 -12.56 -13.69 15.19
C LEU A 368 -13.02 -13.48 13.74
N ASN A 369 -12.59 -14.32 12.78
CA ASN A 369 -12.94 -14.15 11.36
C ASN A 369 -14.45 -14.05 11.13
N ASP A 370 -15.25 -14.94 11.72
CA ASP A 370 -16.71 -14.89 11.57
C ASP A 370 -17.30 -13.54 12.00
N PHE A 371 -16.76 -12.96 13.06
CA PHE A 371 -17.16 -11.63 13.51
C PHE A 371 -16.76 -10.55 12.51
N TRP A 372 -15.53 -10.56 12.02
CA TRP A 372 -15.03 -9.58 11.06
C TRP A 372 -15.73 -9.64 9.71
N LEU A 373 -16.00 -10.86 9.22
CA LEU A 373 -16.71 -11.06 7.95
C LEU A 373 -18.18 -10.65 8.08
N LYS A 374 -18.82 -10.89 9.23
CA LYS A 374 -20.17 -10.37 9.46
C LYS A 374 -20.18 -8.84 9.53
N LEU A 375 -19.15 -8.23 10.14
CA LEU A 375 -19.00 -6.77 10.12
C LEU A 375 -18.83 -6.24 8.69
N LEU A 376 -18.02 -6.91 7.85
CA LEU A 376 -17.87 -6.56 6.44
C LEU A 376 -19.22 -6.63 5.68
N GLN A 377 -20.04 -7.65 5.93
CA GLN A 377 -21.40 -7.73 5.38
C GLN A 377 -22.28 -6.55 5.82
N ILE A 378 -22.25 -6.18 7.10
CA ILE A 378 -23.04 -5.05 7.62
C ILE A 378 -22.57 -3.73 7.00
N MET A 379 -21.26 -3.54 6.87
CA MET A 379 -20.70 -2.35 6.21
C MET A 379 -21.12 -2.30 4.74
N ALA A 380 -21.10 -3.44 4.05
CA ALA A 380 -21.55 -3.57 2.67
C ALA A 380 -23.04 -3.24 2.51
N GLU A 381 -23.91 -3.82 3.35
CA GLU A 381 -25.35 -3.53 3.37
C GLU A 381 -25.62 -2.05 3.66
N THR A 382 -24.87 -1.45 4.59
CA THR A 382 -25.00 -0.01 4.92
C THR A 382 -24.62 0.84 3.70
N ALA A 383 -23.49 0.54 3.06
CA ALA A 383 -23.02 1.26 1.88
C ALA A 383 -23.99 1.13 0.69
N GLU A 384 -24.71 0.01 0.57
CA GLU A 384 -25.71 -0.16 -0.48
C GLU A 384 -26.83 0.89 -0.37
N HIS A 385 -27.25 1.21 0.86
CA HIS A 385 -28.40 2.10 1.13
C HIS A 385 -28.01 3.54 1.51
N ASP A 386 -26.73 3.80 1.81
CA ASP A 386 -26.23 5.13 2.20
C ASP A 386 -25.02 5.50 1.34
N GLN A 387 -25.25 6.37 0.35
CA GLN A 387 -24.20 6.80 -0.57
C GLN A 387 -23.07 7.55 0.13
N ALA A 388 -23.38 8.41 1.11
CA ALA A 388 -22.35 9.16 1.83
C ALA A 388 -21.46 8.24 2.67
N TYR A 389 -22.05 7.18 3.24
CA TYR A 389 -21.31 6.11 3.89
C TYR A 389 -20.44 5.35 2.89
N ALA A 390 -20.99 4.97 1.73
CA ALA A 390 -20.26 4.27 0.67
C ALA A 390 -19.07 5.07 0.16
N ASP A 391 -19.24 6.37 -0.10
CA ASP A 391 -18.18 7.26 -0.57
C ASP A 391 -17.07 7.36 0.48
N THR A 392 -17.43 7.50 1.75
CA THR A 392 -16.46 7.57 2.85
C THR A 392 -15.71 6.26 3.04
N ALA A 393 -16.43 5.13 3.10
CA ALA A 393 -15.84 3.81 3.32
C ALA A 393 -14.96 3.38 2.13
N GLY A 394 -15.48 3.53 0.91
CA GLY A 394 -14.77 3.23 -0.33
C GLY A 394 -13.58 4.17 -0.54
N GLY A 395 -13.72 5.45 -0.22
CA GLY A 395 -12.65 6.44 -0.34
C GLY A 395 -11.49 6.16 0.62
N ILE A 396 -11.78 5.70 1.84
CA ILE A 396 -10.75 5.26 2.78
C ILE A 396 -10.10 3.96 2.31
N LEU A 397 -10.88 2.96 1.89
CA LEU A 397 -10.37 1.69 1.39
C LEU A 397 -9.46 1.87 0.16
N ALA A 398 -9.81 2.78 -0.75
CA ALA A 398 -9.03 3.13 -1.93
C ALA A 398 -7.87 4.11 -1.64
N GLY A 399 -7.72 4.58 -0.40
CA GLY A 399 -6.67 5.55 -0.03
C GLY A 399 -6.83 6.94 -0.67
N LEU A 400 -8.07 7.34 -0.97
CA LEU A 400 -8.45 8.64 -1.56
C LEU A 400 -8.91 9.65 -0.52
N MET A 401 -9.39 9.16 0.63
CA MET A 401 -9.91 10.00 1.72
C MET A 401 -9.15 9.73 3.02
N PRO A 402 -8.94 10.77 3.84
CA PRO A 402 -8.36 10.61 5.17
C PRO A 402 -9.21 9.69 6.04
N SER A 403 -8.56 8.75 6.71
CA SER A 403 -9.21 7.74 7.54
C SER A 403 -9.82 8.32 8.82
N ASN A 404 -9.41 9.53 9.22
CA ASN A 404 -9.97 10.22 10.38
C ASN A 404 -11.47 10.55 10.21
N LYS A 405 -11.97 10.56 8.97
CA LYS A 405 -13.40 10.71 8.66
C LYS A 405 -14.23 9.51 9.15
N ALA A 406 -13.67 8.29 9.13
CA ALA A 406 -14.38 7.10 9.61
C ALA A 406 -14.47 7.01 11.15
N VAL A 407 -13.62 7.71 11.89
CA VAL A 407 -13.63 7.70 13.37
C VAL A 407 -14.72 8.64 13.94
N ASN A 408 -15.45 9.37 13.09
CA ASN A 408 -16.58 10.19 13.53
C ASN A 408 -17.71 9.29 14.09
N ILE A 409 -18.28 9.70 15.23
CA ILE A 409 -19.41 9.04 15.92
C ILE A 409 -20.57 8.75 14.95
N SER A 410 -20.82 9.61 13.97
CA SER A 410 -21.87 9.39 12.96
C SER A 410 -21.58 8.20 12.03
N PHE A 411 -20.34 8.00 11.60
CA PHE A 411 -19.96 6.90 10.71
C PHE A 411 -19.94 5.55 11.46
N VAL A 412 -19.31 5.53 12.64
CA VAL A 412 -19.30 4.34 13.51
C VAL A 412 -20.72 4.02 13.97
N GLY A 413 -21.49 5.04 14.36
CA GLY A 413 -22.87 4.92 14.80
C GLY A 413 -23.79 4.29 13.74
N LYS A 414 -23.64 4.66 12.47
CA LYS A 414 -24.41 4.06 11.36
C LYS A 414 -24.15 2.55 11.22
N THR A 415 -22.88 2.15 11.23
CA THR A 415 -22.48 0.73 11.14
C THR A 415 -23.03 -0.07 12.32
N VAL A 416 -22.92 0.51 13.52
CA VAL A 416 -23.44 -0.07 14.76
C VAL A 416 -24.97 -0.20 14.71
N LEU A 417 -25.70 0.87 14.36
CA LEU A 417 -27.16 0.86 14.24
C LEU A 417 -27.66 -0.18 13.22
N GLN A 418 -26.98 -0.30 12.07
CA GLN A 418 -27.31 -1.30 11.07
C GLN A 418 -27.15 -2.71 11.66
N ALA A 419 -26.05 -2.98 12.37
CA ALA A 419 -25.82 -4.26 13.06
C ALA A 419 -26.97 -4.62 14.02
N PHE A 420 -27.53 -3.64 14.74
CA PHE A 420 -28.71 -3.83 15.58
C PHE A 420 -29.94 -4.19 14.75
N SER A 421 -30.21 -3.47 13.66
CA SER A 421 -31.41 -3.68 12.85
C SER A 421 -31.44 -5.06 12.17
N THR A 422 -30.30 -5.54 11.66
CA THR A 422 -30.20 -6.87 11.03
C THR A 422 -30.37 -7.98 12.07
N THR A 423 -29.79 -7.82 13.26
CA THR A 423 -29.93 -8.80 14.37
C THR A 423 -31.36 -8.83 14.94
N VAL A 424 -32.02 -7.67 15.05
CA VAL A 424 -33.42 -7.55 15.45
C VAL A 424 -34.35 -8.30 14.48
N ARG A 425 -34.03 -8.28 13.18
CA ARG A 425 -34.81 -8.96 12.15
C ARG A 425 -34.63 -10.49 12.19
N ASP A 426 -33.44 -10.96 12.57
CA ASP A 426 -33.14 -12.39 12.78
C ASP A 426 -33.60 -12.91 14.16
N THR A 427 -33.88 -12.01 15.11
CA THR A 427 -34.29 -12.33 16.48
C THR A 427 -35.59 -11.60 16.80
N GLY A 428 -36.71 -12.07 16.24
CA GLY A 428 -38.04 -11.51 16.49
C GLY A 428 -38.40 -11.56 17.97
N ASN A 429 -38.09 -10.47 18.71
CA ASN A 429 -38.74 -9.93 19.92
C ASN A 429 -37.83 -9.04 20.82
N ALA A 430 -36.64 -8.61 20.39
CA ALA A 430 -35.74 -7.81 21.24
C ALA A 430 -35.73 -6.28 20.95
N VAL A 431 -36.80 -5.72 20.38
CA VAL A 431 -36.79 -4.38 19.75
C VAL A 431 -36.99 -3.20 20.72
N LEU A 432 -37.20 -3.41 22.02
CA LEU A 432 -37.73 -2.32 22.87
C LEU A 432 -36.75 -1.59 23.82
N ASN A 433 -35.45 -1.94 23.92
CA ASN A 433 -34.67 -1.54 25.11
C ASN A 433 -33.41 -0.65 24.92
N GLY A 434 -33.32 0.18 23.88
CA GLY A 434 -32.41 1.35 23.89
C GLY A 434 -30.88 1.09 24.02
N PRO A 435 -30.08 2.11 24.41
CA PRO A 435 -28.60 2.07 24.40
C PRO A 435 -27.95 0.96 25.26
N SER A 436 -28.69 0.38 26.20
CA SER A 436 -28.20 -0.73 27.03
C SER A 436 -28.10 -2.05 26.24
N ALA A 437 -28.90 -2.24 25.19
CA ALA A 437 -28.77 -3.36 24.25
C ALA A 437 -27.46 -3.28 23.44
N LEU A 438 -26.97 -2.05 23.26
CA LEU A 438 -25.74 -1.71 22.56
C LEU A 438 -24.50 -2.15 23.33
N THR A 439 -24.49 -1.82 24.62
CA THR A 439 -23.54 -2.38 25.58
C THR A 439 -23.74 -3.88 25.75
N ALA A 440 -24.97 -4.41 25.74
CA ALA A 440 -25.22 -5.83 25.90
C ALA A 440 -24.72 -6.65 24.71
N PHE A 441 -24.88 -6.21 23.46
CA PHE A 441 -24.33 -6.88 22.27
C PHE A 441 -22.80 -6.82 22.25
N ALA A 442 -22.22 -5.66 22.54
CA ALA A 442 -20.78 -5.51 22.70
C ALA A 442 -20.27 -6.42 23.82
N PHE A 443 -20.98 -6.53 24.94
CA PHE A 443 -20.64 -7.42 26.05
C PHE A 443 -20.86 -8.89 25.74
N ASP A 444 -21.93 -9.30 25.05
CA ASP A 444 -22.26 -10.72 24.81
C ASP A 444 -21.38 -11.29 23.68
N LYS A 445 -21.05 -10.49 22.67
CA LYS A 445 -20.05 -10.85 21.66
C LYS A 445 -18.63 -10.70 22.19
N ALA A 446 -18.33 -9.71 23.03
CA ALA A 446 -17.07 -9.67 23.76
C ALA A 446 -16.94 -10.84 24.72
N ARG A 447 -18.04 -11.32 25.32
CA ARG A 447 -18.10 -12.50 26.20
C ARG A 447 -18.03 -13.79 25.38
N PHE A 448 -18.57 -13.84 24.17
CA PHE A 448 -18.35 -14.94 23.22
C PHE A 448 -16.88 -14.99 22.78
N ALA A 449 -16.30 -13.83 22.43
CA ALA A 449 -14.87 -13.67 22.18
C ALA A 449 -14.05 -14.04 23.43
N MET A 450 -14.47 -13.64 24.65
CA MET A 450 -13.81 -13.97 25.92
C MET A 450 -13.96 -15.45 26.30
N LYS A 451 -15.09 -16.08 25.98
CA LYS A 451 -15.37 -17.49 26.26
C LYS A 451 -14.57 -18.39 25.31
N ASN A 452 -14.34 -17.94 24.08
CA ASN A 452 -13.38 -18.53 23.14
C ASN A 452 -11.92 -18.18 23.51
N PHE A 453 -11.67 -17.02 24.14
CA PHE A 453 -10.36 -16.59 24.69
C PHE A 453 -9.94 -17.43 25.90
N VAL A 454 -10.89 -17.86 26.75
CA VAL A 454 -10.64 -18.78 27.88
C VAL A 454 -10.45 -20.23 27.39
N GLY A 455 -10.97 -20.59 26.22
CA GLY A 455 -10.70 -21.89 25.57
C GLY A 455 -9.29 -22.02 24.97
N ALA A 456 -8.54 -20.92 24.86
CA ALA A 456 -7.21 -20.85 24.23
C ALA A 456 -6.03 -20.95 25.23
N ILE A 457 -6.21 -21.69 26.33
CA ILE A 457 -5.20 -21.82 27.39
C ILE A 457 -3.94 -22.60 26.94
N ASP A 458 -3.94 -23.23 25.77
CA ASP A 458 -2.76 -23.94 25.23
C ASP A 458 -1.85 -23.08 24.32
N GLN A 459 -2.19 -21.83 23.96
CA GLN A 459 -1.41 -20.97 23.03
C GLN A 459 -1.09 -19.57 23.61
N ARG A 460 -0.78 -19.50 24.91
CA ARG A 460 -0.66 -18.25 25.67
C ARG A 460 0.38 -17.24 25.13
N SER A 461 1.47 -17.68 24.52
CA SER A 461 2.51 -16.80 23.96
C SER A 461 2.01 -15.97 22.78
N ASP A 462 1.28 -16.60 21.88
CA ASP A 462 0.89 -16.02 20.59
C ASP A 462 -0.20 -14.96 20.80
N TYR A 463 -1.11 -15.21 21.75
CA TYR A 463 -2.11 -14.24 22.18
C TYR A 463 -1.50 -13.04 22.91
N MET A 464 -0.47 -13.23 23.73
CA MET A 464 0.23 -12.13 24.38
C MET A 464 0.98 -11.25 23.38
N HIS A 465 1.55 -11.86 22.33
CA HIS A 465 2.18 -11.13 21.23
C HIS A 465 1.13 -10.31 20.44
N TRP A 466 -0.02 -10.90 20.09
CA TRP A 466 -1.13 -10.21 19.44
C TRP A 466 -1.65 -9.00 20.24
N ILE A 467 -1.88 -9.17 21.56
CA ILE A 467 -2.32 -8.08 22.45
C ILE A 467 -1.28 -6.95 22.51
N ARG A 468 0.00 -7.31 22.58
CA ARG A 468 1.10 -6.33 22.54
C ARG A 468 1.10 -5.55 21.22
N GLY A 469 0.90 -6.23 20.08
CA GLY A 469 0.75 -5.61 18.77
C GLY A 469 -0.37 -4.55 18.74
N ILE A 470 -1.54 -4.88 19.28
CA ILE A 470 -2.66 -3.93 19.42
C ILE A 470 -2.28 -2.72 20.26
N ALA A 471 -1.66 -2.95 21.44
CA ALA A 471 -1.26 -1.86 22.33
C ALA A 471 -0.23 -0.92 21.67
N GLU A 472 0.76 -1.47 20.98
CA GLU A 472 1.78 -0.68 20.28
C GLU A 472 1.18 0.18 19.15
N GLN A 473 0.33 -0.41 18.29
CA GLN A 473 -0.31 0.36 17.21
C GLN A 473 -1.31 1.41 17.75
N SER A 474 -1.99 1.12 18.86
CA SER A 474 -2.90 2.08 19.52
C SER A 474 -2.16 3.33 20.04
N ILE A 475 -0.96 3.15 20.60
CA ILE A 475 -0.10 4.25 21.03
C ILE A 475 0.31 5.11 19.85
N HIS A 476 0.73 4.49 18.73
CA HIS A 476 1.11 5.20 17.51
C HIS A 476 -0.05 6.04 16.95
N LEU A 477 -1.25 5.45 16.83
CA LEU A 477 -2.44 6.17 16.37
C LEU A 477 -2.81 7.33 17.30
N SER A 478 -2.77 7.12 18.62
CA SER A 478 -3.08 8.16 19.63
C SER A 478 -2.16 9.38 19.49
N GLY A 479 -0.88 9.15 19.21
CA GLY A 479 0.08 10.23 18.94
C GLY A 479 -0.30 11.10 17.72
N HIS A 480 -0.92 10.51 16.69
CA HIS A 480 -1.42 11.26 15.54
C HIS A 480 -2.72 12.01 15.85
N VAL A 481 -3.65 11.40 16.61
CA VAL A 481 -4.92 12.04 17.03
C VAL A 481 -4.65 13.32 17.82
N VAL A 482 -3.77 13.27 18.83
CA VAL A 482 -3.43 14.44 19.65
C VAL A 482 -2.85 15.56 18.80
N LYS A 483 -1.93 15.25 17.86
CA LYS A 483 -1.36 16.25 16.95
C LYS A 483 -2.41 16.90 16.06
N HIS A 484 -3.37 16.12 15.54
CA HIS A 484 -4.43 16.63 14.68
C HIS A 484 -5.39 17.55 15.46
N ALA A 485 -5.77 17.16 16.68
CA ALA A 485 -6.58 17.98 17.58
C ALA A 485 -5.90 19.32 17.92
N VAL A 486 -4.60 19.30 18.23
CA VAL A 486 -3.80 20.51 18.50
C VAL A 486 -3.70 21.41 17.26
N LYS A 487 -3.56 20.83 16.06
CA LYS A 487 -3.51 21.61 14.80
C LYS A 487 -4.85 22.29 14.52
N LYS A 488 -5.97 21.61 14.75
CA LYS A 488 -7.32 22.18 14.56
C LYS A 488 -7.57 23.35 15.51
N LEU A 489 -7.20 23.21 16.79
CA LEU A 489 -7.28 24.29 17.79
C LEU A 489 -6.41 25.52 17.48
N LYS A 490 -5.35 25.37 16.67
CA LYS A 490 -4.48 26.47 16.22
C LYS A 490 -4.96 27.18 14.96
N ILE A 491 -5.93 26.62 14.24
CA ILE A 491 -6.52 27.24 13.05
C ILE A 491 -7.82 27.96 13.42
N GLU A 492 -8.44 27.58 14.53
CA GLU A 492 -9.65 28.21 15.11
C GLU A 492 -9.33 29.37 16.08
N ASN A 493 -8.05 29.67 16.31
CA ASN A 493 -7.53 30.86 17.00
C ASN A 493 -6.64 31.65 16.05
#